data_AF-A0A5C4MQD7-F1
#
_entry.id   AF-A0A5C4MQD7-F1
#
_cell.length_a   1.000
_cell.length_b   1.000
_cell.length_c   1.000
_cell.angle_alpha   90.00
_cell.angle_beta   90.00
_cell.angle_gamma   90.00
#
_symmetry.space_group_name_H-M   'P 1'
#
loop_
_entity.id
_entity.type
_entity.pdbx_description
1 polymer ?
#
loop_
_entity_poly.entity_id
_entity_poly.type
_entity_poly.pdbx_seq_one_letter_code
_entity_poly.pdbx_strand_id
1 'polypeptide(L)'
;MRGVSNHRTLPAAALGLALFITALPVLAQDTLNESVRLVGRFHVEPGRITAEWPGSLIEIRFEGARLDVAIHDAGENNLLVEVDGKLERLETQPGTHTYTVVNDDKPSTHVVRLIRRTEAAFGRTELTAIVTDGRLLPPRGERRRLLVVGDSISAGYGVEGLSPDCGFDADLQNQYLTFGAVAARNLDADIITLAVSGAGLVRNYDGSTQRTMAELVYRLLPSASTATPLPPADVVVIHLGTNDFADGSRPADFTDAYEALLGEIRATSPTAMIYAAMGPMLRPDDQNAAVVAIEAAVEARRRADDEQIVPIRFGWELKPEDLGCDWHPSAVAQAHMAAELEWRIRDDIGWEDPS
;
A
#
# COMPACT_ATOMS: atom_id res chain seq x y z
N MET A 1 57.10 3.37 80.90
CA MET A 1 56.21 4.15 80.01
C MET A 1 56.63 3.92 78.57
N ARG A 2 55.66 3.49 77.74
CA ARG A 2 55.61 3.52 76.26
C ARG A 2 56.74 2.86 75.48
N GLY A 3 56.49 1.60 75.06
CA GLY A 3 57.09 1.03 73.87
C GLY A 3 56.38 1.54 72.61
N VAL A 4 57.16 1.82 71.56
CA VAL A 4 56.67 2.22 70.23
C VAL A 4 57.09 1.12 69.25
N SER A 5 56.10 0.41 68.70
CA SER A 5 56.27 -0.55 67.61
C SER A 5 56.02 0.17 66.28
N ASN A 6 57.01 0.14 65.38
CA ASN A 6 56.90 0.62 64.01
C ASN A 6 56.34 -0.51 63.12
N HIS A 7 55.12 -0.36 62.61
CA HIS A 7 54.62 -1.16 61.50
C HIS A 7 54.71 -0.36 60.19
N ARG A 8 55.56 -0.85 59.27
CA ARG A 8 55.59 -0.42 57.87
C ARG A 8 54.50 -1.18 57.10
N THR A 9 53.58 -0.46 56.48
CA THR A 9 52.61 -0.99 55.51
C THR A 9 53.18 -0.88 54.09
N LEU A 10 53.16 -1.98 53.34
CA LEU A 10 53.42 -2.05 51.90
C LEU A 10 52.12 -1.79 51.13
N PRO A 11 52.12 -1.10 49.97
CA PRO A 11 50.90 -0.95 49.16
C PRO A 11 50.70 -2.19 48.29
N ALA A 12 49.48 -2.71 48.27
CA ALA A 12 49.05 -3.77 47.36
C ALA A 12 48.80 -3.16 45.96
N ALA A 13 49.50 -3.66 44.94
CA ALA A 13 49.24 -3.33 43.55
C ALA A 13 48.02 -4.13 43.05
N ALA A 14 46.93 -3.44 42.72
CA ALA A 14 45.77 -4.04 42.08
C ALA A 14 46.02 -4.19 40.56
N LEU A 15 46.12 -5.43 40.10
CA LEU A 15 46.21 -5.78 38.69
C LEU A 15 44.80 -5.71 38.07
N GLY A 16 44.51 -4.67 37.29
CA GLY A 16 43.25 -4.52 36.57
C GLY A 16 43.21 -5.43 35.34
N LEU A 17 42.34 -6.43 35.35
CA LEU A 17 42.07 -7.29 34.19
C LEU A 17 41.12 -6.55 33.25
N ALA A 18 41.61 -6.08 32.10
CA ALA A 18 40.77 -5.50 31.06
C ALA A 18 40.07 -6.62 30.28
N LEU A 19 38.77 -6.82 30.53
CA LEU A 19 37.91 -7.63 29.67
C LEU A 19 37.63 -6.85 28.38
N PHE A 20 38.14 -7.33 27.25
CA PHE A 20 37.63 -6.94 25.93
C PHE A 20 36.30 -7.66 25.71
N ILE A 21 35.20 -6.94 25.85
CA ILE A 21 33.87 -7.40 25.42
C ILE A 21 33.84 -7.27 23.90
N THR A 22 34.07 -8.36 23.19
CA THR A 22 33.68 -8.45 21.78
C THR A 22 32.15 -8.53 21.75
N ALA A 23 31.48 -7.45 21.37
CA ALA A 23 30.06 -7.46 21.12
C ALA A 23 29.77 -8.47 20.01
N LEU A 24 29.08 -9.56 20.34
CA LEU A 24 28.48 -10.44 19.35
C LEU A 24 27.47 -9.61 18.53
N PRO A 25 27.33 -9.84 17.22
CA PRO A 25 26.29 -9.18 16.45
C PRO A 25 24.94 -9.57 17.07
N VAL A 26 24.25 -8.58 17.63
CA VAL A 26 22.85 -8.73 18.01
C VAL A 26 22.12 -9.03 16.70
N LEU A 27 21.58 -10.25 16.57
CA LEU A 27 20.72 -10.58 15.46
C LEU A 27 19.52 -9.63 15.51
N ALA A 28 19.41 -8.74 14.52
CA ALA A 28 18.40 -7.70 14.39
C ALA A 28 16.99 -8.26 14.08
N GLN A 29 16.56 -9.33 14.77
CA GLN A 29 15.22 -9.89 14.59
C GLN A 29 14.16 -9.06 15.31
N ASP A 30 14.46 -8.45 16.46
CA ASP A 30 13.47 -7.73 17.26
C ASP A 30 13.23 -6.26 16.84
N THR A 31 13.97 -5.72 15.88
CA THR A 31 13.92 -4.28 15.49
C THR A 31 13.55 -4.01 14.04
N LEU A 32 13.07 -5.03 13.31
CA LEU A 32 12.71 -4.88 11.89
C LEU A 32 11.70 -3.75 11.66
N ASN A 33 10.69 -3.64 12.52
CA ASN A 33 9.65 -2.61 12.43
C ASN A 33 10.13 -1.21 12.82
N GLU A 34 11.08 -1.09 13.76
CA GLU A 34 11.66 0.18 14.18
C GLU A 34 12.61 0.77 13.13
N SER A 35 13.08 -0.07 12.19
CA SER A 35 14.11 0.29 11.21
C SER A 35 13.57 0.57 9.81
N VAL A 36 12.26 0.46 9.59
CA VAL A 36 11.63 0.63 8.27
C VAL A 36 10.43 1.55 8.35
N ARG A 37 10.09 2.18 7.22
CA ARG A 37 8.82 2.87 7.05
C ARG A 37 7.85 1.93 6.36
N LEU A 38 6.65 1.82 6.91
CA LEU A 38 5.56 1.01 6.39
C LEU A 38 4.46 1.91 5.81
N VAL A 39 4.10 1.71 4.55
CA VAL A 39 2.99 2.40 3.89
C VAL A 39 2.01 1.35 3.39
N GLY A 40 0.83 1.29 4.02
CA GLY A 40 -0.16 0.23 3.82
C GLY A 40 -0.65 -0.36 5.15
N ARG A 41 -1.30 -1.52 5.09
CA ARG A 41 -1.65 -2.31 6.28
C ARG A 41 -0.73 -3.53 6.37
N PHE A 42 -0.18 -3.73 7.56
CA PHE A 42 0.77 -4.78 7.85
C PHE A 42 0.40 -5.47 9.16
N HIS A 43 0.59 -6.79 9.21
CA HIS A 43 0.71 -7.48 10.48
C HIS A 43 2.19 -7.49 10.87
N VAL A 44 2.50 -6.97 12.05
CA VAL A 44 3.88 -6.78 12.52
C VAL A 44 4.08 -7.61 13.77
N GLU A 45 5.05 -8.51 13.71
CA GLU A 45 5.49 -9.37 14.80
C GLU A 45 7.02 -9.28 14.92
N PRO A 46 7.62 -9.66 16.06
CA PRO A 46 9.08 -9.75 16.16
C PRO A 46 9.65 -10.64 15.04
N GLY A 47 10.59 -10.11 14.27
CA GLY A 47 11.22 -10.83 13.16
C GLY A 47 10.39 -10.94 11.87
N ARG A 48 9.18 -10.35 11.79
CA ARG A 48 8.29 -10.55 10.64
C ARG A 48 7.36 -9.37 10.38
N ILE A 49 7.32 -8.92 9.14
CA ILE A 49 6.35 -7.93 8.64
C ILE A 49 5.58 -8.56 7.49
N THR A 50 4.28 -8.77 7.67
CA THR A 50 3.40 -9.45 6.70
C THR A 50 2.47 -8.46 6.01
N ALA A 51 2.39 -8.55 4.69
CA ALA A 51 1.53 -7.76 3.83
C ALA A 51 0.68 -8.64 2.91
N GLU A 52 -0.50 -8.14 2.56
CA GLU A 52 -1.43 -8.78 1.61
C GLU A 52 -2.11 -7.80 0.66
N TRP A 53 -2.35 -6.56 1.10
CA TRP A 53 -2.97 -5.55 0.26
C TRP A 53 -2.05 -5.14 -0.91
N PRO A 54 -2.61 -4.88 -2.09
CA PRO A 54 -1.83 -4.46 -3.24
C PRO A 54 -1.19 -3.08 -2.97
N GLY A 55 0.04 -2.89 -3.43
CA GLY A 55 0.79 -1.64 -3.22
C GLY A 55 1.43 -1.47 -1.84
N SER A 56 1.30 -2.45 -0.93
CA SER A 56 2.00 -2.41 0.36
C SER A 56 3.50 -2.17 0.16
N LEU A 57 4.00 -1.11 0.80
CA LEU A 57 5.36 -0.61 0.62
C LEU A 57 6.14 -0.66 1.93
N ILE A 58 7.34 -1.24 1.86
CA ILE A 58 8.35 -1.22 2.91
C ILE A 58 9.54 -0.40 2.42
N GLU A 59 9.82 0.74 3.04
CA GLU A 59 10.99 1.58 2.74
C GLU A 59 12.07 1.37 3.79
N ILE A 60 13.27 1.05 3.30
CA ILE A 60 14.48 0.80 4.07
C ILE A 60 15.49 1.89 3.71
N ARG A 61 16.09 2.50 4.73
CA ARG A 61 17.23 3.40 4.54
C ARG A 61 18.45 2.79 5.19
N PHE A 62 19.59 2.83 4.49
CA PHE A 62 20.83 2.33 5.06
C PHE A 62 22.04 3.07 4.49
N GLU A 63 23.15 3.01 5.22
CA GLU A 63 24.47 3.43 4.78
C GLU A 63 25.35 2.18 4.73
N GLY A 64 25.84 1.80 3.56
CA GLY A 64 26.56 0.55 3.32
C GLY A 64 26.80 0.34 1.82
N ALA A 65 27.46 -0.75 1.44
CA ALA A 65 27.66 -1.12 0.03
C ALA A 65 26.74 -2.27 -0.40
N ARG A 66 26.17 -3.01 0.56
CA ARG A 66 25.32 -4.18 0.30
C ARG A 66 24.08 -4.19 1.18
N LEU A 67 22.95 -4.55 0.59
CA LEU A 67 21.70 -4.85 1.29
C LEU A 67 21.08 -6.13 0.75
N ASP A 68 20.84 -7.06 1.67
CA ASP A 68 20.12 -8.31 1.45
C ASP A 68 18.80 -8.27 2.23
N VAL A 69 17.71 -8.70 1.59
CA VAL A 69 16.38 -8.83 2.21
C VAL A 69 15.90 -10.27 2.09
N ALA A 70 15.39 -10.84 3.19
CA ALA A 70 14.79 -12.17 3.18
C ALA A 70 13.27 -12.04 3.10
N ILE A 71 12.69 -12.52 2.01
CA ILE A 71 11.25 -12.47 1.74
C ILE A 71 10.71 -13.90 1.75
N HIS A 72 9.65 -14.12 2.53
CA HIS A 72 8.81 -15.30 2.44
C HIS A 72 7.60 -14.99 1.55
N ASP A 73 7.45 -15.74 0.46
CA ASP A 73 6.27 -15.71 -0.38
C ASP A 73 5.42 -16.98 -0.17
N ALA A 74 4.17 -16.79 0.23
CA ALA A 74 3.23 -17.87 0.46
C ALA A 74 2.37 -18.22 -0.78
N GLY A 75 2.60 -17.55 -1.91
CA GLY A 75 1.91 -17.81 -3.17
C GLY A 75 2.78 -17.45 -4.37
N GLU A 76 2.19 -16.69 -5.30
CA GLU A 76 2.80 -16.33 -6.58
C GLU A 76 2.82 -14.80 -6.68
N ASN A 77 3.41 -14.14 -5.68
CA ASN A 77 3.52 -12.69 -5.71
C ASN A 77 4.69 -12.26 -6.57
N ASN A 78 4.72 -10.98 -6.90
CA ASN A 78 5.91 -10.31 -7.39
C ASN A 78 5.95 -8.89 -6.80
N LEU A 79 7.14 -8.33 -6.74
CA LEU A 79 7.39 -7.02 -6.15
C LEU A 79 8.09 -6.11 -7.16
N LEU A 80 8.08 -4.83 -6.85
CA LEU A 80 9.06 -3.88 -7.36
C LEU A 80 10.08 -3.58 -6.27
N VAL A 81 11.33 -3.44 -6.67
CA VAL A 81 12.42 -2.94 -5.85
C VAL A 81 12.86 -1.62 -6.46
N GLU A 82 12.65 -0.53 -5.72
CA GLU A 82 13.17 0.79 -6.09
C GLU A 82 14.44 1.07 -5.28
N VAL A 83 15.58 1.26 -5.93
CA VAL A 83 16.85 1.65 -5.30
C VAL A 83 17.24 3.03 -5.82
N ASP A 84 17.22 4.03 -4.94
CA ASP A 84 17.57 5.42 -5.26
C ASP A 84 16.85 5.96 -6.52
N GLY A 85 15.56 5.61 -6.64
CA GLY A 85 14.70 6.00 -7.75
C GLY A 85 14.79 5.11 -9.00
N LYS A 86 15.67 4.09 -9.01
CA LYS A 86 15.72 3.09 -10.08
C LYS A 86 14.83 1.91 -9.72
N LEU A 87 13.82 1.67 -10.53
CA LEU A 87 12.80 0.65 -10.28
C LEU A 87 13.10 -0.61 -11.10
N GLU A 88 13.10 -1.76 -10.44
CA GLU A 88 13.23 -3.08 -11.07
C GLU A 88 12.16 -4.03 -10.54
N ARG A 89 11.75 -4.99 -11.38
CA ARG A 89 10.83 -6.05 -10.98
C ARG A 89 11.63 -7.15 -10.28
N LEU A 90 11.11 -7.62 -9.15
CA LEU A 90 11.62 -8.76 -8.41
C LEU A 90 10.61 -9.89 -8.44
N GLU A 91 10.94 -10.97 -9.14
CA GLU A 91 10.18 -12.22 -9.04
C GLU A 91 10.50 -12.91 -7.71
N THR A 92 9.49 -13.07 -6.87
CA THR A 92 9.64 -13.87 -5.67
C THR A 92 9.52 -15.35 -5.99
N GLN A 93 10.25 -16.14 -5.21
CA GLN A 93 10.16 -17.59 -5.20
C GLN A 93 9.33 -18.04 -4.00
N PRO A 94 8.49 -19.08 -4.14
CA PRO A 94 7.74 -19.64 -3.02
C PRO A 94 8.65 -20.05 -1.86
N GLY A 95 8.20 -19.77 -0.64
CA GLY A 95 8.99 -19.96 0.58
C GLY A 95 9.89 -18.78 0.89
N THR A 96 10.84 -18.98 1.81
CA THR A 96 11.77 -17.92 2.25
C THR A 96 13.05 -17.93 1.43
N HIS A 97 13.33 -16.80 0.78
CA HIS A 97 14.55 -16.61 -0.02
C HIS A 97 15.18 -15.25 0.28
N THR A 98 16.49 -15.17 0.11
CA THR A 98 17.27 -13.94 0.28
C THR A 98 17.58 -13.31 -1.07
N TYR A 99 17.31 -12.02 -1.20
CA TYR A 99 17.52 -11.24 -2.40
C TYR A 99 18.50 -10.11 -2.10
N THR A 100 19.58 -10.04 -2.90
CA THR A 100 20.49 -8.90 -2.87
C THR A 100 19.89 -7.76 -3.69
N VAL A 101 19.50 -6.69 -3.01
CA VAL A 101 18.85 -5.53 -3.64
C VAL A 101 19.80 -4.36 -3.84
N VAL A 102 20.91 -4.31 -3.10
CA VAL A 102 22.03 -3.39 -3.35
C VAL A 102 23.34 -4.16 -3.27
N ASN A 103 24.24 -3.94 -4.23
CA ASN A 103 25.55 -4.58 -4.28
C ASN A 103 26.55 -3.70 -5.05
N ASP A 104 27.00 -2.64 -4.39
CA ASP A 104 27.89 -1.63 -4.93
C ASP A 104 29.35 -1.89 -4.52
N ASP A 105 30.30 -1.31 -5.26
CA ASP A 105 31.73 -1.43 -4.95
C ASP A 105 32.18 -0.60 -3.73
N LYS A 106 31.41 0.43 -3.38
CA LYS A 106 31.75 1.40 -2.32
C LYS A 106 30.53 1.71 -1.47
N PRO A 107 30.70 1.92 -0.15
CA PRO A 107 29.60 2.32 0.71
C PRO A 107 29.00 3.67 0.30
N SER A 108 27.68 3.75 0.30
CA SER A 108 26.92 4.99 0.10
C SER A 108 25.65 4.99 0.94
N THR A 109 24.87 6.08 0.90
CA THR A 109 23.55 6.13 1.54
C THR A 109 22.48 5.81 0.50
N HIS A 110 21.65 4.82 0.79
CA HIS A 110 20.60 4.35 -0.10
C HIS A 110 19.21 4.47 0.50
N VAL A 111 18.22 4.61 -0.37
CA VAL A 111 16.80 4.37 -0.06
C VAL A 111 16.30 3.25 -0.95
N VAL A 112 15.82 2.18 -0.31
CA VAL A 112 15.29 0.98 -0.97
C VAL A 112 13.82 0.85 -0.63
N ARG A 113 12.96 0.65 -1.64
CA ARG A 113 11.53 0.40 -1.45
C ARG A 113 11.16 -0.94 -2.05
N LEU A 114 10.55 -1.79 -1.23
CA LEU A 114 9.92 -3.03 -1.66
C LEU A 114 8.43 -2.75 -1.79
N ILE A 115 7.89 -2.85 -3.00
CA ILE A 115 6.50 -2.49 -3.31
C ILE A 115 5.80 -3.74 -3.84
N ARG A 116 4.79 -4.20 -3.11
CA ARG A 116 3.99 -5.35 -3.55
C ARG A 116 3.12 -4.97 -4.75
N ARG A 117 3.21 -5.74 -5.84
CA ARG A 117 2.42 -5.49 -7.05
C ARG A 117 1.05 -6.16 -7.04
N THR A 118 1.01 -7.35 -6.48
CA THR A 118 -0.12 -8.27 -6.51
C THR A 118 -1.10 -8.04 -5.36
N GLU A 119 -2.37 -8.38 -5.56
CA GLU A 119 -3.41 -8.37 -4.55
C GLU A 119 -3.38 -9.63 -3.66
N ALA A 120 -4.19 -9.64 -2.61
CA ALA A 120 -4.18 -10.68 -1.59
C ALA A 120 -4.50 -12.10 -2.10
N ALA A 121 -5.19 -12.22 -3.24
CA ALA A 121 -5.51 -13.50 -3.85
C ALA A 121 -4.25 -14.33 -4.20
N PHE A 122 -3.11 -13.66 -4.44
CA PHE A 122 -1.83 -14.31 -4.73
C PHE A 122 -1.03 -14.69 -3.48
N GLY A 123 -1.64 -14.65 -2.29
CA GLY A 123 -1.02 -15.05 -1.03
C GLY A 123 -0.29 -13.91 -0.33
N ARG A 124 0.18 -14.16 0.90
CA ARG A 124 0.88 -13.15 1.70
C ARG A 124 2.36 -13.07 1.36
N THR A 125 2.91 -11.87 1.53
CA THR A 125 4.35 -11.59 1.40
C THR A 125 4.87 -11.17 2.77
N GLU A 126 5.99 -11.73 3.21
CA GLU A 126 6.55 -11.43 4.52
C GLU A 126 8.03 -11.04 4.41
N LEU A 127 8.39 -9.87 4.92
CA LEU A 127 9.78 -9.52 5.15
C LEU A 127 10.23 -10.14 6.48
N THR A 128 11.28 -10.96 6.43
CA THR A 128 11.74 -11.79 7.56
C THR A 128 13.16 -11.45 8.03
N ALA A 129 13.94 -10.77 7.21
CA ALA A 129 15.25 -10.23 7.61
C ALA A 129 15.67 -9.09 6.69
N ILE A 130 16.45 -8.17 7.25
CA ILE A 130 17.24 -7.18 6.52
C ILE A 130 18.68 -7.33 7.00
N VAL A 131 19.62 -7.51 6.08
CA VAL A 131 21.04 -7.66 6.38
C VAL A 131 21.84 -6.69 5.52
N THR A 132 22.69 -5.89 6.15
CA THR A 132 23.59 -4.96 5.46
C THR A 132 24.99 -5.08 6.03
N ASP A 133 25.99 -4.73 5.23
CA ASP A 133 27.39 -4.60 5.64
C ASP A 133 27.69 -3.30 6.40
N GLY A 134 26.74 -2.35 6.38
CA GLY A 134 26.83 -1.09 7.10
C GLY A 134 25.78 -0.98 8.20
N ARG A 135 24.98 0.09 8.17
CA ARG A 135 23.97 0.38 9.21
C ARG A 135 22.66 0.85 8.62
N LEU A 136 21.55 0.44 9.25
CA LEU A 136 20.24 1.00 8.95
C LEU A 136 20.17 2.45 9.44
N LEU A 137 19.44 3.28 8.70
CA LEU A 137 19.16 4.66 9.02
C LEU A 137 17.69 4.80 9.44
N PRO A 138 17.35 5.80 10.27
CA PRO A 138 15.95 6.05 10.62
C PRO A 138 15.05 6.23 9.39
N PRO A 139 13.79 5.74 9.43
CA PRO A 139 12.84 5.92 8.35
C PRO A 139 12.55 7.40 8.09
N ARG A 140 12.12 7.74 6.86
CA ARG A 140 11.64 9.09 6.57
C ARG A 140 10.34 9.36 7.34
N GLY A 141 10.14 10.61 7.76
CA GLY A 141 8.91 11.06 8.42
C GLY A 141 7.70 11.08 7.48
N GLU A 142 6.49 11.10 8.04
CA GLU A 142 5.24 10.96 7.30
C GLU A 142 5.10 11.92 6.12
N ARG A 143 4.39 11.48 5.09
CA ARG A 143 4.05 12.24 3.89
C ARG A 143 2.53 12.37 3.83
N ARG A 144 2.06 13.35 3.06
CA ARG A 144 0.64 13.42 2.70
C ARG A 144 0.19 12.08 2.12
N ARG A 145 -1.06 11.69 2.35
CA ARG A 145 -1.54 10.34 2.08
C ARG A 145 -2.81 10.34 1.23
N LEU A 146 -2.80 9.49 0.22
CA LEU A 146 -3.97 9.05 -0.53
C LEU A 146 -4.43 7.69 0.01
N LEU A 147 -5.74 7.54 0.23
CA LEU A 147 -6.40 6.25 0.43
C LEU A 147 -7.26 5.93 -0.78
N VAL A 148 -7.04 4.78 -1.40
CA VAL A 148 -7.92 4.23 -2.44
C VAL A 148 -8.67 3.04 -1.87
N VAL A 149 -9.99 3.08 -1.92
CA VAL A 149 -10.88 1.96 -1.63
C VAL A 149 -11.50 1.52 -2.95
N GLY A 150 -11.25 0.30 -3.40
CA GLY A 150 -11.70 -0.10 -4.74
C GLY A 150 -11.76 -1.60 -4.98
N ASP A 151 -11.84 -1.95 -6.26
CA ASP A 151 -11.95 -3.33 -6.76
C ASP A 151 -10.73 -3.72 -7.61
N SER A 152 -10.91 -4.61 -8.59
CA SER A 152 -9.85 -5.08 -9.50
C SER A 152 -9.12 -3.95 -10.23
N ILE A 153 -9.82 -2.85 -10.54
CA ILE A 153 -9.23 -1.70 -11.24
C ILE A 153 -8.20 -1.00 -10.36
N SER A 154 -8.50 -0.87 -9.06
CA SER A 154 -7.59 -0.28 -8.07
C SER A 154 -6.50 -1.26 -7.60
N ALA A 155 -6.76 -2.57 -7.68
CA ALA A 155 -5.77 -3.62 -7.40
C ALA A 155 -4.74 -3.78 -8.53
N GLY A 156 -5.07 -3.33 -9.75
CA GLY A 156 -4.21 -3.41 -10.93
C GLY A 156 -4.32 -4.73 -11.69
N TYR A 157 -5.46 -5.42 -11.60
CA TYR A 157 -5.75 -6.62 -12.38
C TYR A 157 -5.44 -6.39 -13.86
N GLY A 158 -4.58 -7.23 -14.43
CA GLY A 158 -4.39 -7.30 -15.89
C GLY A 158 -3.85 -6.03 -16.54
N VAL A 159 -3.35 -5.08 -15.76
CA VAL A 159 -2.94 -3.74 -16.21
C VAL A 159 -1.75 -3.78 -17.19
N GLU A 160 -0.92 -4.82 -17.09
CA GLU A 160 0.19 -5.07 -18.02
C GLU A 160 -0.21 -5.99 -19.18
N GLY A 161 -1.47 -6.42 -19.23
CA GLY A 161 -2.04 -7.16 -20.35
C GLY A 161 -2.07 -6.29 -21.61
N LEU A 162 -1.73 -6.89 -22.75
CA LEU A 162 -1.69 -6.19 -24.05
C LEU A 162 -3.03 -6.25 -24.81
N SER A 163 -4.00 -7.00 -24.29
CA SER A 163 -5.33 -7.17 -24.87
C SER A 163 -6.28 -7.81 -23.84
N PRO A 164 -7.60 -7.82 -24.10
CA PRO A 164 -8.58 -8.57 -23.29
C PRO A 164 -8.36 -10.08 -23.22
N ASP A 165 -7.57 -10.67 -24.12
CA ASP A 165 -7.43 -12.13 -24.28
C ASP A 165 -6.47 -12.78 -23.25
N CYS A 166 -6.26 -12.15 -22.10
CA CYS A 166 -5.55 -12.73 -20.96
C CYS A 166 -6.45 -12.77 -19.72
N GLY A 167 -6.11 -13.65 -18.77
CA GLY A 167 -6.89 -13.88 -17.56
C GLY A 167 -6.24 -13.30 -16.30
N PHE A 168 -6.74 -13.75 -15.15
CA PHE A 168 -6.17 -13.39 -13.86
C PHE A 168 -4.79 -14.04 -13.66
N ASP A 169 -3.75 -13.21 -13.71
CA ASP A 169 -2.36 -13.62 -13.64
C ASP A 169 -1.57 -12.63 -12.78
N ALA A 170 -0.79 -13.17 -11.83
CA ALA A 170 0.07 -12.37 -10.96
C ALA A 170 1.07 -11.53 -11.76
N ASP A 171 1.59 -12.08 -12.86
CA ASP A 171 2.62 -11.43 -13.67
C ASP A 171 2.09 -10.21 -14.41
N LEU A 172 0.80 -10.20 -14.70
CA LEU A 172 0.13 -9.12 -15.42
C LEU A 172 -0.57 -8.13 -14.48
N GLN A 173 -0.52 -8.38 -13.17
CA GLN A 173 -1.05 -7.48 -12.15
C GLN A 173 0.03 -6.51 -11.67
N ASN A 174 -0.30 -5.22 -11.58
CA ASN A 174 0.64 -4.22 -11.08
C ASN A 174 -0.05 -3.02 -10.44
N GLN A 175 -0.20 -3.04 -9.11
CA GLN A 175 -0.76 -1.89 -8.39
C GLN A 175 0.02 -0.60 -8.63
N TYR A 176 1.33 -0.65 -8.87
CA TYR A 176 2.13 0.56 -9.13
C TYR A 176 1.70 1.31 -10.39
N LEU A 177 1.03 0.64 -11.33
CA LEU A 177 0.53 1.26 -12.56
C LEU A 177 -0.93 1.72 -12.45
N THR A 178 -1.58 1.57 -11.29
CA THR A 178 -2.98 2.00 -11.12
C THR A 178 -3.09 3.51 -10.99
N PHE A 179 -4.25 4.04 -11.36
CA PHE A 179 -4.50 5.47 -11.40
C PHE A 179 -4.19 6.18 -10.08
N GLY A 180 -4.58 5.58 -8.96
CA GLY A 180 -4.29 6.10 -7.63
C GLY A 180 -2.79 6.09 -7.32
N ALA A 181 -2.08 5.02 -7.68
CA ALA A 181 -0.65 4.91 -7.44
C ALA A 181 0.17 5.88 -8.29
N VAL A 182 -0.21 6.05 -9.57
CA VAL A 182 0.40 7.03 -10.49
C VAL A 182 0.15 8.45 -9.95
N ALA A 183 -1.09 8.77 -9.58
CA ALA A 183 -1.44 10.07 -9.02
C ALA A 183 -0.67 10.36 -7.71
N ALA A 184 -0.60 9.39 -6.80
CA ALA A 184 0.14 9.55 -5.55
C ALA A 184 1.62 9.84 -5.77
N ARG A 185 2.27 9.18 -6.72
CA ARG A 185 3.67 9.47 -7.07
C ARG A 185 3.84 10.88 -7.63
N ASN A 186 2.97 11.28 -8.56
CA ASN A 186 3.01 12.60 -9.18
C ASN A 186 2.69 13.74 -8.19
N LEU A 187 2.01 13.42 -7.09
CA LEU A 187 1.62 14.34 -6.01
C LEU A 187 2.58 14.31 -4.80
N ASP A 188 3.68 13.55 -4.89
CA ASP A 188 4.61 13.29 -3.78
C ASP A 188 3.91 12.78 -2.50
N ALA A 189 2.93 11.89 -2.66
CA ALA A 189 2.12 11.33 -1.59
C ALA A 189 2.43 9.85 -1.33
N ASP A 190 2.18 9.41 -0.11
CA ASP A 190 2.01 7.98 0.20
C ASP A 190 0.64 7.50 -0.30
N ILE A 191 0.53 6.23 -0.67
CA ILE A 191 -0.75 5.62 -1.03
C ILE A 191 -1.02 4.36 -0.21
N ILE A 192 -2.24 4.24 0.32
CA ILE A 192 -2.78 2.99 0.83
C ILE A 192 -3.90 2.55 -0.12
N THR A 193 -3.81 1.32 -0.64
CA THR A 193 -4.85 0.74 -1.50
C THR A 193 -5.52 -0.43 -0.79
N LEU A 194 -6.81 -0.29 -0.53
CA LEU A 194 -7.69 -1.33 -0.01
C LEU A 194 -8.59 -1.79 -1.15
N ALA A 195 -8.12 -2.77 -1.91
CA ALA A 195 -8.79 -3.23 -3.11
C ALA A 195 -8.70 -4.74 -3.28
N VAL A 196 -9.78 -5.35 -3.77
CA VAL A 196 -9.89 -6.79 -4.05
C VAL A 196 -10.64 -7.01 -5.35
N SER A 197 -10.07 -7.80 -6.25
CA SER A 197 -10.69 -8.11 -7.54
C SER A 197 -12.01 -8.83 -7.38
N GLY A 198 -13.00 -8.43 -8.19
CA GLY A 198 -14.36 -8.98 -8.16
C GLY A 198 -15.20 -8.57 -6.95
N ALA A 199 -14.63 -7.88 -5.95
CA ALA A 199 -15.39 -7.40 -4.80
C ALA A 199 -16.14 -6.11 -5.15
N GLY A 200 -17.44 -6.06 -4.83
CA GLY A 200 -18.21 -4.81 -4.86
C GLY A 200 -18.49 -4.31 -3.46
N LEU A 201 -19.27 -3.25 -3.33
CA LEU A 201 -19.62 -2.69 -2.02
C LEU A 201 -20.64 -3.58 -1.29
N VAL A 202 -21.73 -3.95 -1.96
CA VAL A 202 -22.84 -4.73 -1.39
C VAL A 202 -22.97 -6.12 -2.01
N ARG A 203 -22.45 -6.31 -3.23
CA ARG A 203 -22.33 -7.63 -3.86
C ARG A 203 -21.04 -7.74 -4.68
N ASN A 204 -20.54 -8.96 -4.84
CA ASN A 204 -19.40 -9.26 -5.69
C ASN A 204 -19.86 -9.58 -7.11
N TYR A 205 -18.89 -9.68 -8.04
CA TYR A 205 -19.14 -10.00 -9.44
C TYR A 205 -19.87 -11.34 -9.62
N ASP A 206 -19.52 -12.34 -8.80
CA ASP A 206 -20.16 -13.66 -8.78
C ASP A 206 -21.57 -13.66 -8.15
N GLY A 207 -22.06 -12.50 -7.72
CA GLY A 207 -23.36 -12.32 -7.07
C GLY A 207 -23.38 -12.65 -5.58
N SER A 208 -22.25 -13.08 -4.98
CA SER A 208 -22.15 -13.30 -3.54
C SER A 208 -22.19 -11.97 -2.78
N THR A 209 -22.71 -12.01 -1.56
CA THR A 209 -22.74 -10.86 -0.63
C THR A 209 -21.82 -11.07 0.58
N GLN A 210 -20.92 -12.04 0.48
CA GLN A 210 -19.91 -12.33 1.50
C GLN A 210 -18.59 -11.69 1.11
N ARG A 211 -17.81 -11.20 2.08
CA ARG A 211 -16.49 -10.61 1.82
C ARG A 211 -16.56 -9.51 0.75
N THR A 212 -17.61 -8.69 0.80
CA THR A 212 -17.70 -7.48 -0.02
C THR A 212 -16.77 -6.42 0.56
N MET A 213 -16.57 -5.32 -0.16
CA MET A 213 -15.76 -4.20 0.33
C MET A 213 -16.38 -3.49 1.53
N ALA A 214 -17.70 -3.60 1.78
CA ALA A 214 -18.30 -3.17 3.04
C ALA A 214 -17.72 -3.89 4.28
N GLU A 215 -17.15 -5.08 4.09
CA GLU A 215 -16.48 -5.85 5.15
C GLU A 215 -14.95 -5.75 5.03
N LEU A 216 -14.41 -6.02 3.84
CA LEU A 216 -12.98 -6.18 3.61
C LEU A 216 -12.18 -4.92 3.91
N VAL A 217 -12.76 -3.74 3.67
CA VAL A 217 -12.10 -2.45 3.93
C VAL A 217 -11.76 -2.25 5.41
N TYR A 218 -12.36 -3.01 6.33
CA TYR A 218 -12.09 -2.96 7.77
C TYR A 218 -11.17 -4.10 8.27
N ARG A 219 -10.55 -4.88 7.38
CA ARG A 219 -9.63 -5.95 7.79
C ARG A 219 -8.17 -5.51 7.76
N LEU A 220 -7.39 -5.90 8.77
CA LEU A 220 -5.95 -5.66 8.78
C LEU A 220 -5.30 -6.26 7.54
N LEU A 221 -5.56 -7.54 7.29
CA LEU A 221 -5.19 -8.25 6.07
C LEU A 221 -6.45 -8.90 5.49
N PRO A 222 -6.63 -9.01 4.16
CA PRO A 222 -7.81 -9.65 3.60
C PRO A 222 -8.04 -11.07 4.13
N SER A 223 -6.98 -11.86 4.32
CA SER A 223 -7.08 -13.22 4.88
C SER A 223 -7.31 -13.26 6.39
N ALA A 224 -6.77 -12.29 7.15
CA ALA A 224 -6.87 -12.20 8.59
C ALA A 224 -7.95 -11.19 9.00
N SER A 225 -9.09 -11.67 9.49
CA SER A 225 -10.28 -10.88 9.82
C SER A 225 -10.14 -9.99 11.07
N THR A 226 -8.93 -9.58 11.44
CA THR A 226 -8.71 -8.62 12.52
C THR A 226 -9.27 -7.26 12.10
N ALA A 227 -10.30 -6.79 12.81
CA ALA A 227 -10.91 -5.51 12.56
C ALA A 227 -9.92 -4.37 12.77
N THR A 228 -9.84 -3.46 11.80
CA THR A 228 -8.94 -2.32 11.75
C THR A 228 -9.68 -1.13 11.14
N PRO A 229 -9.68 0.05 11.80
CA PRO A 229 -10.30 1.25 11.25
C PRO A 229 -9.73 1.63 9.88
N LEU A 230 -10.48 2.43 9.12
CA LEU A 230 -9.96 3.08 7.92
C LEU A 230 -8.76 3.96 8.31
N PRO A 231 -7.65 3.91 7.54
CA PRO A 231 -6.50 4.74 7.82
C PRO A 231 -6.83 6.21 7.52
N PRO A 232 -6.38 7.16 8.36
CA PRO A 232 -6.53 8.58 8.06
C PRO A 232 -5.75 8.94 6.80
N ALA A 233 -6.31 9.82 5.97
CA ALA A 233 -5.72 10.30 4.73
C ALA A 233 -6.08 11.77 4.46
N ASP A 234 -5.33 12.41 3.58
CA ASP A 234 -5.59 13.78 3.11
C ASP A 234 -6.54 13.79 1.91
N VAL A 235 -6.45 12.73 1.09
CA VAL A 235 -7.33 12.48 -0.05
C VAL A 235 -7.81 11.04 0.01
N VAL A 236 -9.10 10.84 -0.22
CA VAL A 236 -9.69 9.49 -0.32
C VAL A 236 -10.38 9.34 -1.66
N VAL A 237 -10.15 8.23 -2.34
CA VAL A 237 -10.87 7.86 -3.57
C VAL A 237 -11.60 6.56 -3.33
N ILE A 238 -12.91 6.58 -3.51
CA ILE A 238 -13.74 5.38 -3.50
C ILE A 238 -14.07 5.03 -4.94
N HIS A 239 -13.52 3.95 -5.44
CA HIS A 239 -13.70 3.46 -6.80
C HIS A 239 -14.38 2.09 -6.76
N LEU A 240 -15.66 2.12 -6.41
CA LEU A 240 -16.51 0.95 -6.22
C LEU A 240 -17.84 1.14 -6.96
N GLY A 241 -18.40 0.03 -7.44
CA GLY A 241 -19.65 -0.01 -8.19
C GLY A 241 -19.58 -0.89 -9.42
N THR A 242 -18.39 -1.20 -9.94
CA THR A 242 -18.21 -2.07 -11.12
C THR A 242 -18.91 -3.41 -10.92
N ASN A 243 -18.61 -4.10 -9.83
CA ASN A 243 -19.13 -5.44 -9.55
C ASN A 243 -20.60 -5.41 -9.09
N ASP A 244 -21.01 -4.34 -8.41
CA ASP A 244 -22.38 -4.14 -7.97
C ASP A 244 -23.35 -3.94 -9.15
N PHE A 245 -22.91 -3.23 -10.19
CA PHE A 245 -23.71 -2.85 -11.36
C PHE A 245 -23.47 -3.69 -12.62
N ALA A 246 -22.46 -4.56 -12.62
CA ALA A 246 -22.17 -5.48 -13.73
C ALA A 246 -23.42 -6.30 -14.12
N ASP A 247 -23.53 -6.59 -15.43
CA ASP A 247 -24.58 -7.41 -16.03
C ASP A 247 -26.01 -6.94 -15.71
N GLY A 248 -26.23 -5.63 -15.61
CA GLY A 248 -27.55 -5.05 -15.37
C GLY A 248 -28.03 -5.12 -13.91
N SER A 249 -27.19 -5.55 -12.98
CA SER A 249 -27.52 -5.57 -11.55
C SER A 249 -27.71 -4.16 -11.00
N ARG A 250 -28.69 -3.95 -10.10
CA ARG A 250 -29.01 -2.65 -9.48
C ARG A 250 -29.43 -2.88 -8.01
N PRO A 251 -28.48 -3.19 -7.11
CA PRO A 251 -28.82 -3.47 -5.72
C PRO A 251 -29.45 -2.25 -5.06
N ALA A 252 -30.61 -2.44 -4.43
CA ALA A 252 -31.41 -1.34 -3.87
C ALA A 252 -30.75 -0.66 -2.67
N ASP A 253 -29.85 -1.36 -1.98
CA ASP A 253 -29.11 -0.92 -0.80
C ASP A 253 -27.76 -0.27 -1.14
N PHE A 254 -27.36 -0.22 -2.42
CA PHE A 254 -26.06 0.32 -2.82
C PHE A 254 -25.89 1.79 -2.42
N THR A 255 -26.88 2.64 -2.69
CA THR A 255 -26.81 4.08 -2.37
C THR A 255 -26.61 4.30 -0.87
N ASP A 256 -27.40 3.62 -0.04
CA ASP A 256 -27.33 3.73 1.42
C ASP A 256 -25.98 3.21 1.95
N ALA A 257 -25.49 2.09 1.41
CA ALA A 257 -24.19 1.55 1.77
C ALA A 257 -23.03 2.47 1.37
N TYR A 258 -23.13 3.12 0.20
CA TYR A 258 -22.13 4.07 -0.27
C TYR A 258 -22.13 5.34 0.58
N GLU A 259 -23.33 5.85 0.94
CA GLU A 259 -23.47 6.97 1.87
C GLU A 259 -22.85 6.65 3.24
N ALA A 260 -23.09 5.44 3.78
CA ALA A 260 -22.50 4.99 5.03
C ALA A 260 -20.97 4.96 4.95
N LEU A 261 -20.40 4.41 3.88
CA LEU A 261 -18.95 4.38 3.68
C LEU A 261 -18.35 5.80 3.61
N LEU A 262 -19.00 6.73 2.92
CA LEU A 262 -18.59 8.14 2.91
C LEU A 262 -18.57 8.74 4.33
N GLY A 263 -19.59 8.43 5.14
CA GLY A 263 -19.66 8.86 6.54
C GLY A 263 -18.51 8.31 7.41
N GLU A 264 -18.19 7.02 7.27
CA GLU A 264 -17.08 6.37 7.99
C GLU A 264 -15.71 6.93 7.58
N ILE A 265 -15.53 7.23 6.29
CA ILE A 265 -14.32 7.89 5.79
C ILE A 265 -14.21 9.29 6.38
N ARG A 266 -15.28 10.09 6.37
CA ARG A 266 -15.27 11.42 6.99
C ARG A 266 -14.94 11.36 8.49
N ALA A 267 -15.42 10.35 9.21
CA ALA A 267 -15.14 10.19 10.64
C ALA A 267 -13.65 9.94 10.93
N THR A 268 -12.98 9.18 10.07
CA THR A 268 -11.54 8.85 10.21
C THR A 268 -10.62 9.89 9.56
N SER A 269 -11.13 10.63 8.57
CA SER A 269 -10.41 11.66 7.82
C SER A 269 -11.23 12.97 7.77
N PRO A 270 -11.35 13.71 8.89
CA PRO A 270 -12.29 14.84 9.01
C PRO A 270 -12.07 15.96 7.99
N THR A 271 -10.84 16.16 7.54
CA THR A 271 -10.45 17.23 6.60
C THR A 271 -10.14 16.71 5.19
N ALA A 272 -10.34 15.42 4.91
CA ALA A 272 -10.00 14.87 3.60
C ALA A 272 -10.88 15.42 2.49
N MET A 273 -10.29 15.58 1.31
CA MET A 273 -11.06 15.62 0.07
C MET A 273 -11.43 14.19 -0.33
N ILE A 274 -12.71 13.92 -0.53
CA ILE A 274 -13.22 12.59 -0.87
C ILE A 274 -13.74 12.59 -2.30
N TYR A 275 -13.20 11.71 -3.13
CA TYR A 275 -13.65 11.49 -4.50
C TYR A 275 -14.46 10.20 -4.58
N ALA A 276 -15.72 10.34 -5.00
CA ALA A 276 -16.61 9.21 -5.28
C ALA A 276 -16.53 8.90 -6.79
N ALA A 277 -15.70 7.94 -7.15
CA ALA A 277 -15.26 7.71 -8.52
C ALA A 277 -15.95 6.49 -9.17
N MET A 278 -16.25 6.58 -10.46
CA MET A 278 -16.80 5.46 -11.24
C MET A 278 -16.34 5.47 -12.70
N GLY A 279 -16.16 4.27 -13.27
CA GLY A 279 -15.75 3.99 -14.65
C GLY A 279 -14.30 3.50 -14.75
N PRO A 280 -13.78 3.18 -15.94
CA PRO A 280 -14.47 3.22 -17.23
C PRO A 280 -15.01 1.85 -17.68
N MET A 281 -14.93 0.81 -16.83
CA MET A 281 -15.10 -0.59 -17.26
C MET A 281 -16.56 -1.01 -17.54
N LEU A 282 -17.53 -0.39 -16.88
CA LEU A 282 -18.95 -0.75 -17.02
C LEU A 282 -19.49 -0.39 -18.42
N ARG A 283 -20.47 -1.16 -18.89
CA ARG A 283 -21.25 -0.79 -20.08
C ARG A 283 -21.96 0.55 -19.85
N PRO A 284 -22.26 1.35 -20.89
CA PRO A 284 -22.79 2.71 -20.72
C PRO A 284 -24.01 2.82 -19.79
N ASP A 285 -25.01 1.93 -19.94
CA ASP A 285 -26.22 1.95 -19.11
C ASP A 285 -25.96 1.51 -17.66
N ASP A 286 -25.04 0.58 -17.45
CA ASP A 286 -24.59 0.15 -16.11
C ASP A 286 -23.80 1.24 -15.42
N GLN A 287 -22.86 1.86 -16.14
CA GLN A 287 -22.08 2.99 -15.64
C GLN A 287 -22.96 4.18 -15.29
N ASN A 288 -23.93 4.52 -16.15
CA ASN A 288 -24.86 5.61 -15.88
C ASN A 288 -25.65 5.35 -14.59
N ALA A 289 -26.15 4.13 -14.39
CA ALA A 289 -26.89 3.81 -13.18
C ALA A 289 -26.01 3.82 -11.92
N ALA A 290 -24.77 3.33 -12.02
CA ALA A 290 -23.81 3.39 -10.91
C ALA A 290 -23.49 4.84 -10.54
N VAL A 291 -23.20 5.69 -11.54
CA VAL A 291 -22.94 7.13 -11.33
C VAL A 291 -24.14 7.81 -10.65
N VAL A 292 -25.37 7.57 -11.10
CA VAL A 292 -26.57 8.16 -10.47
C VAL A 292 -26.72 7.73 -9.01
N ALA A 293 -26.46 6.46 -8.68
CA ALA A 293 -26.53 5.98 -7.31
C ALA A 293 -25.44 6.61 -6.42
N ILE A 294 -24.22 6.74 -6.95
CA ILE A 294 -23.09 7.39 -6.25
C ILE A 294 -23.37 8.88 -6.04
N GLU A 295 -23.83 9.59 -7.06
CA GLU A 295 -24.20 11.01 -6.96
C GLU A 295 -25.29 11.23 -5.91
N ALA A 296 -26.31 10.35 -5.86
CA ALA A 296 -27.35 10.42 -4.84
C ALA A 296 -26.79 10.26 -3.40
N ALA A 297 -25.83 9.34 -3.19
CA ALA A 297 -25.16 9.17 -1.91
C ALA A 297 -24.31 10.42 -1.54
N VAL A 298 -23.58 10.98 -2.50
CA VAL A 298 -22.80 12.22 -2.31
C VAL A 298 -23.72 13.39 -1.95
N GLU A 299 -24.85 13.56 -2.65
CA GLU A 299 -25.82 14.60 -2.34
C GLU A 299 -26.43 14.45 -0.94
N ALA A 300 -26.68 13.22 -0.49
CA ALA A 300 -27.16 12.96 0.86
C ALA A 300 -26.15 13.42 1.92
N ARG A 301 -24.86 13.13 1.74
CA ARG A 301 -23.77 13.62 2.60
C ARG A 301 -23.63 15.14 2.57
N ARG A 302 -23.69 15.76 1.39
CA ARG A 302 -23.64 17.23 1.24
C ARG A 302 -24.81 17.93 1.94
N ARG A 303 -26.01 17.34 1.91
CA ARG A 303 -27.18 17.83 2.68
C ARG A 303 -26.99 17.70 4.20
N ALA A 304 -26.04 16.88 4.64
CA ALA A 304 -25.62 16.73 6.03
C ALA A 304 -24.30 17.51 6.32
N ASP A 305 -24.06 18.59 5.58
CA ASP A 305 -22.94 19.54 5.74
C ASP A 305 -21.54 18.95 5.48
N ASP A 306 -21.43 17.88 4.68
CA ASP A 306 -20.14 17.35 4.20
C ASP A 306 -19.81 17.90 2.81
N GLU A 307 -19.17 19.07 2.77
CA GLU A 307 -18.91 19.81 1.53
C GLU A 307 -17.70 19.29 0.72
N GLN A 308 -16.80 18.52 1.34
CA GLN A 308 -15.55 18.03 0.72
C GLN A 308 -15.69 16.61 0.15
N ILE A 309 -16.80 16.36 -0.55
CA ILE A 309 -17.05 15.13 -1.30
C ILE A 309 -17.42 15.49 -2.73
N VAL A 310 -16.75 14.91 -3.73
CA VAL A 310 -16.95 15.25 -5.14
C VAL A 310 -17.00 13.99 -6.01
N PRO A 311 -17.99 13.86 -6.93
CA PRO A 311 -18.00 12.73 -7.85
C PRO A 311 -16.95 12.90 -8.97
N ILE A 312 -16.36 11.78 -9.39
CA ILE A 312 -15.54 11.67 -10.60
C ILE A 312 -16.14 10.61 -11.51
N ARG A 313 -16.30 10.93 -12.79
CA ARG A 313 -16.76 9.99 -13.81
C ARG A 313 -15.68 9.79 -14.87
N PHE A 314 -15.01 8.65 -14.80
CA PHE A 314 -14.11 8.19 -15.85
C PHE A 314 -14.94 7.67 -17.04
N GLY A 315 -15.15 8.50 -18.05
CA GLY A 315 -16.14 8.23 -19.11
C GLY A 315 -15.72 8.70 -20.50
N TRP A 316 -14.53 8.30 -20.96
CA TRP A 316 -14.11 8.51 -22.35
C TRP A 316 -14.44 7.28 -23.22
N GLU A 317 -14.35 7.45 -24.54
CA GLU A 317 -14.47 6.33 -25.48
C GLU A 317 -13.22 5.44 -25.39
N LEU A 318 -13.37 4.26 -24.79
CA LEU A 318 -12.29 3.28 -24.66
C LEU A 318 -11.84 2.80 -26.03
N LYS A 319 -10.52 2.83 -26.23
CA LYS A 319 -9.85 2.29 -27.43
C LYS A 319 -9.21 0.93 -27.13
N PRO A 320 -8.81 0.15 -28.14
CA PRO A 320 -8.12 -1.12 -27.90
C PRO A 320 -6.91 -1.02 -26.97
N GLU A 321 -6.13 0.07 -27.07
CA GLU A 321 -4.97 0.32 -26.20
C GLU A 321 -5.33 0.62 -24.73
N ASP A 322 -6.57 0.98 -24.44
CA ASP A 322 -7.08 1.20 -23.09
C ASP A 322 -7.42 -0.12 -22.37
N LEU A 323 -7.39 -1.26 -23.07
CA LEU A 323 -7.87 -2.55 -22.58
C LEU A 323 -6.72 -3.52 -22.27
N GLY A 324 -6.60 -3.87 -20.98
CA GLY A 324 -5.80 -4.98 -20.47
C GLY A 324 -6.62 -6.28 -20.37
N CYS A 325 -6.17 -7.21 -19.53
CA CYS A 325 -6.79 -8.54 -19.39
C CYS A 325 -8.25 -8.46 -18.95
N ASP A 326 -9.10 -9.33 -19.51
CA ASP A 326 -10.53 -9.39 -19.21
C ASP A 326 -11.21 -8.00 -19.21
N TRP A 327 -10.81 -7.13 -20.16
CA TRP A 327 -11.36 -5.78 -20.33
C TRP A 327 -11.07 -4.80 -19.20
N HIS A 328 -10.14 -5.13 -18.29
CA HIS A 328 -9.68 -4.19 -17.27
C HIS A 328 -8.91 -3.02 -17.90
N PRO A 329 -8.83 -1.85 -17.24
CA PRO A 329 -8.03 -0.74 -17.74
C PRO A 329 -6.55 -1.12 -17.86
N SER A 330 -5.98 -0.96 -19.05
CA SER A 330 -4.55 -1.08 -19.30
C SER A 330 -3.77 0.03 -18.58
N ALA A 331 -2.43 -0.05 -18.57
CA ALA A 331 -1.58 1.03 -18.08
C ALA A 331 -1.85 2.39 -18.77
N VAL A 332 -2.29 2.40 -20.04
CA VAL A 332 -2.66 3.63 -20.77
C VAL A 332 -3.93 4.23 -20.17
N ALA A 333 -4.97 3.42 -19.99
CA ALA A 333 -6.22 3.87 -19.39
C ALA A 333 -6.04 4.34 -17.94
N GLN A 334 -5.25 3.62 -17.15
CA GLN A 334 -4.91 4.00 -15.78
C GLN A 334 -4.15 5.34 -15.73
N ALA A 335 -3.28 5.62 -16.70
CA ALA A 335 -2.60 6.91 -16.80
C ALA A 335 -3.57 8.05 -17.15
N HIS A 336 -4.59 7.82 -18.00
CA HIS A 336 -5.65 8.79 -18.26
C HIS A 336 -6.46 9.09 -16.99
N MET A 337 -6.86 8.05 -16.26
CA MET A 337 -7.57 8.19 -14.97
C MET A 337 -6.71 8.94 -13.94
N ALA A 338 -5.40 8.66 -13.89
CA ALA A 338 -4.46 9.34 -13.01
C ALA A 338 -4.39 10.84 -13.32
N ALA A 339 -4.25 11.20 -14.61
CA ALA A 339 -4.19 12.59 -15.02
C ALA A 339 -5.45 13.38 -14.63
N GLU A 340 -6.63 12.77 -14.77
CA GLU A 340 -7.89 13.38 -14.30
C GLU A 340 -7.88 13.52 -12.77
N LEU A 341 -7.56 12.46 -12.02
CA LEU A 341 -7.51 12.51 -10.56
C LEU A 341 -6.51 13.55 -10.03
N GLU A 342 -5.31 13.63 -10.61
CA GLU A 342 -4.29 14.60 -10.26
C GLU A 342 -4.77 16.03 -10.51
N TRP A 343 -5.37 16.28 -11.68
CA TRP A 343 -5.94 17.58 -12.00
C TRP A 343 -7.01 17.97 -10.97
N ARG A 344 -7.93 17.05 -10.63
CA ARG A 344 -8.95 17.28 -9.60
C ARG A 344 -8.35 17.62 -8.25
N ILE A 345 -7.38 16.83 -7.78
CA ILE A 345 -6.71 17.07 -6.49
C ILE A 345 -6.04 18.46 -6.47
N ARG A 346 -5.37 18.86 -7.54
CA ARG A 346 -4.72 20.17 -7.59
C ARG A 346 -5.73 21.31 -7.64
N ASP A 347 -6.80 21.16 -8.41
CA ASP A 347 -7.84 22.19 -8.57
C ASP A 347 -8.70 22.35 -7.30
N ASP A 348 -9.19 21.24 -6.75
CA ASP A 348 -10.18 21.26 -5.67
C ASP A 348 -9.56 21.63 -4.29
N ILE A 349 -8.28 21.29 -4.04
CA ILE A 349 -7.63 21.57 -2.73
C ILE A 349 -6.28 22.28 -2.81
N GLY A 350 -5.84 22.72 -3.99
CA GLY A 350 -4.58 23.47 -4.13
C GLY A 350 -3.35 22.65 -3.74
N TRP A 351 -3.30 21.38 -4.14
CA TRP A 351 -2.18 20.50 -3.80
C TRP A 351 -0.87 20.94 -4.48
N GLU A 352 -0.04 21.68 -3.74
CA GLU A 352 1.28 22.12 -4.20
C GLU A 352 2.32 21.01 -4.07
N ASP A 353 3.28 20.99 -4.98
CA ASP A 353 4.45 20.12 -4.88
C ASP A 353 5.33 20.57 -3.70
N PRO A 354 5.99 19.65 -2.98
CA PRO A 354 6.94 20.04 -1.96
C PRO A 354 8.06 20.90 -2.59
N SER A 355 8.34 22.05 -1.96
CA SER A 355 9.36 23.02 -2.38
C SER A 355 10.78 22.48 -2.32
#